data_AF-A0A838ID93-F1
#
_entry.id   AF-A0A838ID93-F1
#
_cell.length_a   1.000
_cell.length_b   1.000
_cell.length_c   1.000
_cell.angle_alpha   90.00
_cell.angle_beta   90.00
_cell.angle_gamma   90.00
#
_symmetry.space_group_name_H-M   'P 1'
#
loop_
_entity.id
_entity.type
_entity.pdbx_description
1 polymer ?
#
loop_
_entity_poly.entity_id
_entity_poly.type
_entity_poly.pdbx_seq_one_letter_code
_entity_poly.pdbx_strand_id
1 'polypeptide(L)'
;MKVRRLRGVLNDRAAELKNDLARKARGETILTHIPTGLRTLDSAFGGLERGVQTLVIGHTGDGKTTFIQNLIRGAAQAGIGCAFFVLEDPARKVADKVFAGEMGISANLLGRLEVGADLPERLDAVLDGEHWSDYVAFHAGMVDPDDVLETTSK
;
A
#
# COMPACT_ATOMS: atom_id res chain seq x y z
N MET A 1 -23.17 17.12 9.28
CA MET A 1 -21.83 17.44 9.81
C MET A 1 -22.01 18.25 11.10
N LYS A 2 -21.48 17.79 12.25
CA LYS A 2 -21.56 18.56 13.52
C LYS A 2 -20.51 19.66 13.53
N VAL A 3 -20.93 20.91 13.75
CA VAL A 3 -20.01 22.05 13.92
C VAL A 3 -19.31 21.93 15.28
N ARG A 4 -17.96 21.96 15.28
CA ARG A 4 -17.13 21.92 16.49
C ARG A 4 -16.38 23.23 16.68
N ARG A 5 -16.20 23.65 17.94
CA ARG A 5 -15.29 24.77 18.26
C ARG A 5 -13.84 24.29 18.22
N LEU A 6 -12.93 25.13 17.73
CA LEU A 6 -11.48 24.84 17.66
C LEU A 6 -10.91 24.38 19.02
N ARG A 7 -11.35 24.97 20.13
CA ARG A 7 -10.94 24.55 21.48
C ARG A 7 -11.23 23.07 21.76
N GLY A 8 -12.35 22.55 21.28
CA GLY A 8 -12.67 21.12 21.42
C GLY A 8 -11.72 20.25 20.60
N VAL A 9 -11.37 20.66 19.38
CA VAL A 9 -10.40 19.94 18.54
C VAL A 9 -9.01 19.92 19.18
N LEU A 10 -8.56 21.07 19.72
CA LEU A 10 -7.28 21.17 20.42
C LEU A 10 -7.24 20.30 21.69
N ASN A 11 -8.33 20.26 22.46
CA ASN A 11 -8.41 19.43 23.66
C ASN A 11 -8.31 17.93 23.33
N ASP A 12 -9.03 17.47 22.31
CA ASP A 12 -8.96 16.08 21.86
C ASP A 12 -7.54 15.73 21.42
N ARG A 13 -6.93 16.59 20.58
CA ARG A 13 -5.57 16.36 20.10
C ARG A 13 -4.53 16.35 21.23
N ALA A 14 -4.70 17.21 22.23
CA ALA A 14 -3.83 17.22 23.41
C ALA A 14 -3.94 15.93 24.22
N ALA A 15 -5.12 15.31 24.30
CA ALA A 15 -5.31 14.02 24.95
C ALA A 15 -4.66 12.88 24.15
N GLU A 16 -4.85 12.86 22.82
CA GLU A 16 -4.18 11.91 21.92
C GLU A 16 -2.66 11.97 22.03
N LEU A 17 -2.07 13.18 21.97
CA LEU A 17 -0.62 13.36 22.07
C LEU A 17 -0.05 12.86 23.41
N LYS A 18 -0.77 13.05 24.52
CA LYS A 18 -0.37 12.51 25.83
C LYS A 18 -0.41 10.98 25.83
N ASN A 19 -1.43 10.38 25.22
CA ASN A 19 -1.53 8.93 25.10
C ASN A 19 -0.41 8.36 24.22
N ASP A 20 -0.15 8.97 23.07
CA ASP A 20 0.93 8.56 22.17
C ASP A 20 2.31 8.69 22.84
N LEU A 21 2.53 9.73 23.64
CA LEU A 21 3.76 9.88 24.43
C LEU A 21 3.91 8.75 25.45
N ALA A 22 2.84 8.39 26.16
CA ALA A 22 2.86 7.29 27.12
C ALA A 22 3.08 5.93 26.45
N ARG A 23 2.50 5.69 25.28
CA ARG A 23 2.71 4.50 24.44
C ARG A 23 4.17 4.41 23.98
N LYS A 24 4.71 5.51 23.45
CA LYS A 24 6.12 5.60 23.03
C LYS A 24 7.08 5.34 24.19
N ALA A 25 6.77 5.83 25.39
CA ALA A 25 7.57 5.55 26.59
C ALA A 25 7.59 4.06 26.99
N ARG A 26 6.62 3.26 26.55
CA ARG A 26 6.60 1.80 26.70
C ARG A 26 7.29 1.05 25.55
N GLY A 27 7.89 1.76 24.60
CA GLY A 27 8.53 1.17 23.42
C GLY A 27 7.57 0.85 22.28
N GLU A 28 6.31 1.30 22.33
CA GLU A 28 5.39 1.13 21.20
C GLU A 28 5.76 2.07 20.04
N THR A 29 5.72 1.55 18.82
CA THR A 29 5.86 2.36 17.60
C THR A 29 4.58 3.15 17.34
N ILE A 30 4.70 4.48 17.23
CA ILE A 30 3.58 5.36 16.88
C ILE A 30 3.66 5.65 15.39
N LEU A 31 2.81 4.98 14.61
CA LEU A 31 2.67 5.24 13.18
C LEU A 31 1.85 6.52 12.98
N THR A 32 2.56 7.63 12.76
CA THR A 32 1.97 8.90 12.32
C THR A 32 1.89 9.00 10.80
N HIS A 33 2.72 8.23 10.10
CA HIS A 33 2.78 8.16 8.65
C HIS A 33 2.85 6.69 8.20
N ILE A 34 2.37 6.44 6.99
CA ILE A 34 2.45 5.16 6.30
C ILE A 34 3.68 5.20 5.39
N PRO A 35 4.68 4.34 5.59
CA PRO A 35 5.87 4.31 4.74
C PRO A 35 5.48 3.93 3.31
N THR A 36 6.10 4.59 2.35
CA THR A 36 5.81 4.41 0.93
C THR A 36 6.65 3.31 0.29
N GLY A 37 7.72 2.87 0.96
CA GLY A 37 8.72 1.97 0.38
C GLY A 37 9.64 2.66 -0.62
N LEU A 38 9.45 3.96 -0.85
CA LEU A 38 10.23 4.78 -1.77
C LEU A 38 11.09 5.73 -0.95
N ARG A 39 12.37 5.35 -0.75
CA ARG A 39 13.32 6.09 0.10
C ARG A 39 13.30 7.61 -0.12
N THR A 40 13.25 8.07 -1.38
CA THR A 40 13.24 9.51 -1.69
C THR A 40 11.96 10.18 -1.21
N LEU A 41 10.82 9.53 -1.36
CA LEU A 41 9.51 10.06 -0.94
C LEU A 41 9.38 10.04 0.59
N ASP A 42 9.81 8.94 1.22
CA ASP A 42 9.82 8.81 2.68
C ASP A 42 10.77 9.84 3.33
N SER A 43 11.94 10.09 2.75
CA SER A 43 12.87 11.12 3.27
C SER A 43 12.37 12.55 3.05
N ALA A 44 11.64 12.80 1.96
CA ALA A 44 11.14 14.13 1.63
C ALA A 44 9.87 14.52 2.40
N PHE A 45 8.97 13.56 2.62
CA PHE A 45 7.63 13.80 3.17
C PHE A 45 7.30 13.00 4.43
N GLY A 46 8.16 12.07 4.85
CA GLY A 46 7.92 11.21 6.02
C GLY A 46 6.98 10.02 5.75
N GLY A 47 6.52 9.83 4.51
CA GLY A 47 5.50 8.85 4.13
C GLY A 47 4.14 9.50 3.84
N LEU A 48 3.09 8.70 3.73
CA LEU A 48 1.71 9.19 3.60
C LEU A 48 1.12 9.50 4.97
N GLU A 49 0.48 10.66 5.14
CA GLU A 49 -0.12 11.04 6.41
C GLU A 49 -1.35 10.19 6.74
N ARG A 50 -1.41 9.65 7.96
CA ARG A 50 -2.52 8.80 8.39
C ARG A 50 -3.79 9.62 8.54
N GLY A 51 -4.90 9.13 8.00
CA GLY A 51 -6.20 9.81 8.06
C GLY A 51 -6.37 10.92 7.02
N VAL A 52 -5.41 11.05 6.10
CA VAL A 52 -5.47 12.00 4.98
C VAL A 52 -5.63 11.24 3.68
N GLN A 53 -6.55 11.70 2.83
CA GLN A 53 -6.74 11.15 1.50
C GLN A 53 -5.62 11.64 0.57
N THR A 54 -4.92 10.69 -0.07
CA THR A 54 -3.91 10.98 -1.10
C THR A 54 -4.47 10.64 -2.47
N LEU A 55 -4.33 11.55 -3.43
CA LEU A 55 -4.77 11.34 -4.82
C LEU A 55 -3.56 11.36 -5.77
N VAL A 56 -3.39 10.28 -6.53
CA VAL A 56 -2.34 10.16 -7.56
C VAL A 56 -2.96 10.40 -8.93
N ILE A 57 -2.51 11.45 -9.62
CA ILE A 57 -3.03 11.87 -10.94
C ILE A 57 -1.90 11.77 -11.97
N GLY A 58 -2.25 11.34 -13.18
CA GLY A 58 -1.33 11.24 -14.31
C GLY A 58 -2.05 10.68 -15.54
N HIS A 59 -1.42 10.77 -16.71
CA HIS A 59 -1.94 10.22 -17.96
C HIS A 59 -1.82 8.70 -18.00
N THR A 60 -2.55 8.07 -18.91
CA THR A 60 -2.40 6.64 -19.19
C THR A 60 -0.96 6.35 -19.59
N GLY A 61 -0.34 5.36 -18.94
CA GLY A 61 1.07 5.02 -19.17
C GLY A 61 2.06 5.66 -18.20
N ASP A 62 1.68 6.67 -17.41
CA ASP A 62 2.58 7.35 -16.45
C ASP A 62 2.96 6.49 -15.22
N GLY A 63 2.67 5.19 -15.24
CA GLY A 63 3.06 4.27 -14.16
C GLY A 63 2.23 4.38 -12.88
N LYS A 64 1.05 5.03 -12.90
CA LYS A 64 0.18 5.19 -11.72
C LYS A 64 -0.07 3.88 -10.95
N THR A 65 -0.48 2.82 -11.64
CA THR A 65 -0.74 1.51 -11.01
C THR A 65 0.52 0.95 -10.37
N THR A 66 1.67 1.03 -11.06
CA THR A 66 2.96 0.58 -10.53
C THR A 66 3.41 1.41 -9.34
N PHE A 67 3.18 2.73 -9.37
CA PHE A 67 3.45 3.61 -8.24
C PHE A 67 2.60 3.21 -7.03
N ILE A 68 1.29 3.05 -7.19
CA ILE A 68 0.37 2.60 -6.13
C ILE A 68 0.78 1.23 -5.57
N GLN A 69 1.19 0.29 -6.42
CA GLN A 69 1.70 -1.02 -5.98
C GLN A 69 2.94 -0.89 -5.08
N ASN A 70 3.85 0.03 -5.39
CA ASN A 70 5.01 0.29 -4.52
C ASN A 70 4.60 0.86 -3.16
N LEU A 71 3.61 1.79 -3.13
CA LEU A 71 3.08 2.32 -1.87
C LEU A 71 2.48 1.22 -1.00
N ILE A 72 1.68 0.33 -1.60
CA ILE A 72 1.05 -0.81 -0.90
C ILE A 72 2.12 -1.77 -0.40
N ARG A 73 3.12 -2.10 -1.22
CA ARG A 73 4.26 -2.93 -0.82
C ARG A 73 5.01 -2.34 0.36
N GLY A 74 5.30 -1.03 0.32
CA GLY A 74 5.98 -0.33 1.41
C GLY A 74 5.20 -0.35 2.72
N ALA A 75 3.89 -0.13 2.65
CA ALA A 75 3.00 -0.21 3.82
C ALA A 75 2.92 -1.64 4.37
N ALA A 76 2.71 -2.63 3.50
CA ALA A 76 2.62 -4.04 3.87
C ALA A 76 3.92 -4.57 4.49
N GLN A 77 5.09 -4.20 3.94
CA GLN A 77 6.40 -4.53 4.53
C GLN A 77 6.62 -3.92 5.92
N ALA A 78 5.90 -2.84 6.25
CA ALA A 78 5.87 -2.28 7.60
C ALA A 78 4.84 -2.94 8.52
N GLY A 79 4.22 -4.05 8.10
CA GLY A 79 3.20 -4.79 8.84
C GLY A 79 1.82 -4.12 8.82
N ILE A 80 1.58 -3.20 7.88
CA ILE A 80 0.29 -2.50 7.76
C ILE A 80 -0.60 -3.27 6.79
N GLY A 81 -1.73 -3.77 7.29
CA GLY A 81 -2.77 -4.37 6.47
C GLY A 81 -3.31 -3.37 5.43
N CYS A 82 -3.36 -3.79 4.17
CA CYS A 82 -3.79 -2.98 3.04
C CYS A 82 -4.97 -3.64 2.33
N ALA A 83 -5.88 -2.83 1.79
CA ALA A 83 -6.86 -3.28 0.81
C ALA A 83 -6.58 -2.62 -0.53
N PHE A 84 -6.48 -3.43 -1.58
CA PHE A 84 -6.17 -2.99 -2.93
C PHE A 84 -7.32 -3.31 -3.89
N PHE A 85 -8.04 -2.25 -4.28
CA PHE A 85 -9.15 -2.32 -5.22
C PHE A 85 -8.68 -1.89 -6.61
N VAL A 86 -8.75 -2.80 -7.58
CA VAL A 86 -8.35 -2.56 -8.97
C VAL A 86 -9.56 -2.68 -9.87
N LEU A 87 -10.08 -1.54 -10.33
CA LEU A 87 -11.33 -1.49 -11.09
C LEU A 87 -11.14 -1.75 -12.60
N GLU A 88 -10.05 -1.22 -13.17
CA GLU A 88 -9.83 -1.19 -14.63
C GLU A 88 -8.94 -2.34 -15.13
N ASP A 89 -7.90 -2.70 -14.37
CA ASP A 89 -6.92 -3.70 -14.78
C ASP A 89 -7.36 -5.11 -14.33
N PRO A 90 -7.27 -6.14 -15.19
CA PRO A 90 -7.53 -7.52 -14.78
C PRO A 90 -6.45 -8.01 -13.82
N ALA A 91 -6.84 -8.88 -12.86
CA ALA A 91 -5.95 -9.44 -11.84
C ALA A 91 -4.62 -9.99 -12.42
N ARG A 92 -4.66 -10.69 -13.56
CA ARG A 92 -3.45 -11.20 -14.23
C ARG A 92 -2.43 -10.10 -14.55
N LYS A 93 -2.88 -8.92 -15.02
CA LYS A 93 -1.97 -7.81 -15.33
C LYS A 93 -1.39 -7.17 -14.07
N VAL A 94 -2.12 -7.22 -12.97
CA VAL A 94 -1.62 -6.77 -11.65
C VAL A 94 -0.54 -7.74 -11.19
N ALA A 95 -0.79 -9.05 -11.28
CA ALA A 95 0.17 -10.10 -10.94
C ALA A 95 1.45 -10.00 -11.80
N ASP A 96 1.32 -9.80 -13.12
CA ASP A 96 2.46 -9.60 -14.02
C ASP A 96 3.35 -8.44 -13.55
N LYS A 97 2.75 -7.33 -13.12
CA LYS A 97 3.49 -6.16 -12.61
C LYS A 97 4.19 -6.45 -11.28
N VAL A 98 3.54 -7.21 -10.39
CA VAL A 98 4.13 -7.63 -9.10
C VAL A 98 5.34 -8.53 -9.34
N PHE A 99 5.15 -9.61 -10.11
CA PHE A 99 6.24 -10.53 -10.48
C PHE A 99 7.39 -9.81 -11.17
N ALA A 100 7.09 -8.96 -12.14
CA ALA A 100 8.10 -8.17 -12.83
C ALA A 100 8.86 -7.23 -11.89
N GLY A 101 8.17 -6.61 -10.93
CA GLY A 101 8.77 -5.76 -9.91
C GLY A 101 9.73 -6.51 -8.98
N GLU A 102 9.33 -7.68 -8.48
CA GLU A 102 10.18 -8.52 -7.62
C GLU A 102 11.40 -9.08 -8.39
N MET A 103 11.20 -9.43 -9.66
CA MET A 103 12.25 -9.96 -10.53
C MET A 103 13.16 -8.88 -11.15
N GLY A 104 12.80 -7.60 -11.06
CA GLY A 104 13.54 -6.52 -11.72
C GLY A 104 13.49 -6.58 -13.25
N ILE A 105 12.39 -7.06 -13.83
CA ILE A 105 12.17 -7.17 -15.28
C ILE A 105 10.97 -6.32 -15.73
N SER A 106 10.74 -6.25 -17.04
CA SER A 106 9.57 -5.57 -17.60
C SER A 106 8.33 -6.47 -17.58
N ALA A 107 7.21 -5.96 -17.05
CA ALA A 107 5.92 -6.66 -17.11
C ALA A 107 5.45 -6.90 -18.55
N ASN A 108 5.87 -6.07 -19.51
CA ASN A 108 5.57 -6.29 -20.92
C ASN A 108 6.34 -7.49 -21.49
N LEU A 109 7.59 -7.70 -21.07
CA LEU A 109 8.36 -8.88 -21.48
C LEU A 109 7.75 -10.14 -20.88
N LEU A 110 7.40 -10.11 -19.59
CA LEU A 110 6.73 -11.21 -18.91
C LEU A 110 5.41 -11.57 -19.59
N GLY A 111 4.54 -10.58 -19.86
CA GLY A 111 3.25 -10.80 -20.52
C GLY A 111 3.35 -11.27 -21.98
N ARG A 112 4.50 -11.13 -22.63
CA ARG A 112 4.80 -11.65 -23.97
C ARG A 112 5.60 -12.95 -23.96
N LEU A 113 5.97 -13.45 -22.78
CA LEU A 113 6.88 -14.58 -22.59
C LEU A 113 8.25 -14.37 -23.27
N GLU A 114 8.69 -13.11 -23.38
CA GLU A 114 10.01 -12.71 -23.87
C GLU A 114 11.02 -12.66 -22.72
N VAL A 115 11.18 -13.79 -22.03
CA VAL A 115 11.98 -13.93 -20.81
C VAL A 115 12.91 -15.16 -20.88
N GLY A 116 13.85 -15.26 -19.94
CA GLY A 116 14.78 -16.38 -19.89
C GLY A 116 14.11 -17.71 -19.54
N ALA A 117 14.80 -18.81 -19.84
CA ALA A 117 14.34 -20.17 -19.52
C ALA A 117 14.25 -20.44 -18.01
N ASP A 118 14.87 -19.58 -17.20
CA ASP A 118 14.86 -19.56 -15.73
C ASP A 118 13.58 -18.95 -15.12
N LEU A 119 12.57 -18.61 -15.95
CA LEU A 119 11.33 -18.02 -15.46
C LEU A 119 10.63 -18.88 -14.40
N PRO A 120 10.43 -20.21 -14.57
CA PRO A 120 9.75 -21.03 -13.57
C PRO A 120 10.41 -20.93 -12.19
N GLU A 121 11.74 -21.09 -12.13
CA GLU A 121 12.49 -21.03 -10.88
C GLU A 121 12.41 -19.64 -10.23
N ARG A 122 12.36 -18.57 -11.02
CA ARG A 122 12.19 -17.21 -10.50
C ARG A 122 10.80 -16.92 -9.99
N LEU A 123 9.76 -17.48 -10.61
CA LEU A 123 8.38 -17.37 -10.12
C LEU A 123 8.23 -18.08 -8.78
N ASP A 124 8.74 -19.30 -8.67
CA ASP A 124 8.74 -20.08 -7.43
C ASP A 124 9.53 -19.34 -6.33
N ALA A 125 10.73 -18.82 -6.65
CA ALA A 125 11.53 -18.04 -5.71
C ALA A 125 10.83 -16.75 -5.24
N VAL A 126 10.04 -16.10 -6.11
CA VAL A 126 9.19 -14.99 -5.69
C VAL A 126 8.15 -15.51 -4.72
N LEU A 127 7.37 -16.54 -5.06
CA LEU A 127 6.25 -17.05 -4.25
C LEU A 127 6.65 -17.66 -2.89
N ASP A 128 7.82 -18.30 -2.80
CA ASP A 128 8.29 -18.96 -1.57
C ASP A 128 8.84 -17.98 -0.51
N GLY A 129 9.01 -16.70 -0.85
CA GLY A 129 9.49 -15.67 0.08
C GLY A 129 8.48 -15.29 1.18
N GLU A 130 8.96 -14.64 2.24
CA GLU A 130 8.07 -13.99 3.22
C GLU A 130 7.34 -12.84 2.55
N HIS A 131 6.01 -12.94 2.44
CA HIS A 131 5.26 -12.10 1.53
C HIS A 131 4.55 -10.95 2.22
N TRP A 132 4.99 -9.74 1.87
CA TRP A 132 4.19 -8.54 2.05
C TRP A 132 2.78 -8.68 1.43
N SER A 133 2.64 -9.50 0.39
CA SER A 133 1.35 -9.70 -0.28
C SER A 133 0.29 -10.36 0.61
N ASP A 134 0.68 -11.11 1.66
CA ASP A 134 -0.25 -11.67 2.64
C ASP A 134 -0.95 -10.60 3.49
N TYR A 135 -0.35 -9.41 3.61
CA TYR A 135 -0.94 -8.26 4.29
C TYR A 135 -1.89 -7.47 3.38
N VAL A 136 -2.13 -7.92 2.14
CA VAL A 136 -2.89 -7.18 1.14
C VAL A 136 -4.14 -7.94 0.71
N ALA A 137 -5.29 -7.49 1.18
CA ALA A 137 -6.57 -7.92 0.63
C ALA A 137 -6.75 -7.35 -0.79
N PHE A 138 -6.96 -8.21 -1.78
CA PHE A 138 -6.98 -7.83 -3.20
C PHE A 138 -8.35 -8.05 -3.83
N HIS A 139 -8.86 -7.03 -4.53
CA HIS A 139 -10.11 -7.10 -5.29
C HIS A 139 -9.90 -6.57 -6.72
N ALA A 140 -10.38 -7.33 -7.71
CA ALA A 140 -10.35 -6.94 -9.12
C ALA A 140 -11.77 -6.83 -9.69
N GLY A 141 -12.01 -5.77 -10.46
CA GLY A 141 -13.32 -5.45 -11.04
C GLY A 141 -14.19 -4.61 -10.10
N MET A 142 -15.48 -4.52 -10.45
CA MET A 142 -16.46 -3.79 -9.64
C MET A 142 -16.70 -4.52 -8.32
N VAL A 143 -16.70 -3.76 -7.22
CA VAL A 143 -16.95 -4.25 -5.86
C VAL A 143 -18.14 -3.50 -5.29
N ASP A 144 -19.00 -4.21 -4.56
CA ASP A 144 -20.10 -3.57 -3.86
C ASP A 144 -19.55 -2.69 -2.71
N PRO A 145 -20.10 -1.49 -2.49
CA PRO A 145 -19.67 -0.64 -1.38
C PRO A 145 -19.69 -1.33 0.00
N ASP A 146 -20.62 -2.26 0.22
CA ASP A 146 -20.72 -2.97 1.50
C ASP A 146 -19.54 -3.95 1.68
N ASP A 147 -19.11 -4.62 0.61
CA ASP A 147 -17.95 -5.52 0.62
C ASP A 147 -16.63 -4.78 0.93
N VAL A 148 -16.50 -3.52 0.49
CA VAL A 148 -15.31 -2.69 0.74
C VAL A 148 -15.09 -2.46 2.24
N LEU A 149 -16.16 -2.28 3.01
CA LEU A 149 -16.10 -1.98 4.44
C LEU A 149 -15.67 -3.19 5.28
N GLU A 150 -15.94 -4.41 4.81
CA GLU A 150 -15.59 -5.65 5.51
C GLU A 150 -14.15 -6.11 5.25
N THR A 151 -13.53 -5.62 4.17
CA THR A 151 -12.25 -6.12 3.61
C THR A 151 -11.03 -5.95 4.54
N THR A 152 -11.04 -4.96 5.45
CA THR A 152 -9.91 -4.68 6.35
C THR A 152 -10.15 -5.07 7.81
N SER A 153 -11.25 -5.78 8.09
CA SER A 153 -11.69 -6.12 9.45
C SER A 153 -11.16 -7.47 9.96
N LYS A 154 -10.22 -8.11 9.25
CA LYS A 154 -9.60 -9.39 9.63
C LYS A 154 -8.10 -9.26 9.82
#